data_AF-A0A818MXF5-F1
#
_entry.id   AF-A0A818MXF5-F1
#
_cell.length_a   1.000
_cell.length_b   1.000
_cell.length_c   1.000
_cell.angle_alpha   90.00
_cell.angle_beta   90.00
_cell.angle_gamma   90.00
#
_symmetry.space_group_name_H-M   'P 1'
#
loop_
_entity.id
_entity.type
_entity.pdbx_description
1 polymer ?
#
loop_
_entity_poly.entity_id
_entity_poly.type
_entity_poly.pdbx_seq_one_letter_code
_entity_poly.pdbx_strand_id
1 'polypeptide(L)'
;MGSRTSRPRFVEWDLDRLEKMTTLSKQQYLDLYYQYQNDEAWGGQNMDEKLFFQKYDQMLPGEQTKAESDRAFYAFDYNKSGKLSFEEFVGVVVILNNGSTTLDRITYLIDQYNPTKTNYQIGKDFGKVVFDRLNQYYGINNLDPSSTWSQLVATTGENTDQVSRDQYLAFIAHHPVYSTYIQ
;
A
#
# COMPACT_ATOMS: atom_id res chain seq x y z
N MET A 1 30.17 3.92 -12.91
CA MET A 1 29.01 3.23 -13.51
C MET A 1 27.96 3.11 -12.42
N GLY A 2 26.80 3.74 -12.64
CA GLY A 2 25.85 4.12 -11.60
C GLY A 2 25.26 2.96 -10.82
N SER A 3 25.18 3.16 -9.52
CA SER A 3 24.52 2.31 -8.54
C SER A 3 23.10 1.98 -9.00
N ARG A 4 22.86 0.70 -9.33
CA ARG A 4 21.51 0.15 -9.39
C ARG A 4 20.97 0.21 -7.97
N THR A 5 20.14 1.19 -7.69
CA THR A 5 19.31 1.23 -6.49
C THR A 5 18.53 -0.07 -6.44
N SER A 6 18.94 -0.98 -5.55
CA SER A 6 18.24 -2.22 -5.29
C SER A 6 16.81 -1.84 -4.88
N ARG A 7 15.88 -2.09 -5.78
CA ARG A 7 14.44 -1.89 -5.57
C ARG A 7 14.05 -2.69 -4.31
N PRO A 8 13.15 -2.18 -3.46
CA PRO A 8 12.61 -2.98 -2.37
C PRO A 8 12.05 -4.27 -2.97
N ARG A 9 12.66 -5.41 -2.63
CA ARG A 9 12.03 -6.71 -2.91
C ARG A 9 10.96 -6.87 -1.84
N PHE A 10 9.72 -7.03 -2.26
CA PHE A 10 8.64 -7.42 -1.37
C PHE A 10 8.98 -8.80 -0.79
N VAL A 11 9.22 -8.86 0.52
CA VAL A 11 9.66 -10.08 1.20
C VAL A 11 8.44 -10.71 1.86
N GLU A 12 8.08 -11.90 1.37
CA GLU A 12 7.16 -12.88 1.97
C GLU A 12 5.72 -12.39 2.21
N TRP A 13 4.77 -12.85 1.38
CA TRP A 13 3.35 -12.62 1.65
C TRP A 13 2.91 -13.34 2.92
N ASP A 14 2.29 -12.58 3.81
CA ASP A 14 1.59 -13.14 4.97
C ASP A 14 0.12 -13.41 4.58
N LEU A 15 -0.11 -14.60 4.01
CA LEU A 15 -1.44 -15.03 3.56
C LEU A 15 -2.45 -15.11 4.72
N ASP A 16 -1.98 -15.46 5.92
CA ASP A 16 -2.80 -15.47 7.16
C ASP A 16 -3.33 -14.08 7.50
N ARG A 17 -2.49 -13.06 7.35
CA ARG A 17 -2.89 -11.68 7.56
C ARG A 17 -3.79 -11.17 6.44
N LEU A 18 -3.47 -11.48 5.19
CA LEU A 18 -4.27 -11.06 4.02
C LEU A 18 -5.71 -11.58 4.09
N GLU A 19 -5.90 -12.84 4.50
CA GLU A 19 -7.22 -13.46 4.66
C GLU A 19 -8.03 -12.84 5.82
N LYS A 20 -7.36 -12.31 6.85
CA LYS A 20 -8.05 -11.57 7.93
C LYS A 20 -8.40 -10.15 7.54
N MET A 21 -7.58 -9.56 6.68
CA MET A 21 -7.70 -8.15 6.32
C MET A 21 -8.64 -7.90 5.16
N THR A 22 -8.88 -8.92 4.35
CA THR A 22 -9.72 -8.86 3.18
C THR A 22 -10.78 -9.94 3.25
N THR A 23 -11.75 -9.86 2.35
CA THR A 23 -12.78 -10.89 2.17
C THR A 23 -12.29 -12.06 1.31
N LEU A 24 -11.02 -12.04 0.86
CA LEU A 24 -10.43 -13.09 0.03
C LEU A 24 -9.72 -14.13 0.90
N SER A 25 -9.93 -15.41 0.57
CA SER A 25 -9.22 -16.54 1.17
C SER A 25 -7.78 -16.67 0.69
N LYS A 26 -6.95 -17.38 1.45
CA LYS A 26 -5.57 -17.72 1.03
C LYS A 26 -5.54 -18.40 -0.34
N GLN A 27 -6.49 -19.29 -0.60
CA GLN A 27 -6.56 -20.00 -1.88
C GLN A 27 -6.83 -19.04 -3.03
N GLN A 28 -7.72 -18.06 -2.85
CA GLN A 28 -7.96 -17.03 -3.86
C GLN A 28 -6.68 -16.23 -4.15
N TYR A 29 -5.89 -15.86 -3.14
CA TYR A 29 -4.60 -15.19 -3.37
C TYR A 29 -3.59 -16.07 -4.13
N LEU A 30 -3.52 -17.36 -3.82
CA LEU A 30 -2.65 -18.30 -4.53
C LEU A 30 -3.10 -18.51 -5.99
N ASP A 31 -4.40 -18.65 -6.22
CA ASP A 31 -4.97 -18.79 -7.56
C ASP A 31 -4.72 -17.52 -8.40
N LEU A 32 -4.82 -16.34 -7.78
CA LEU A 32 -4.50 -15.06 -8.42
C LEU A 32 -3.03 -14.95 -8.78
N TYR A 33 -2.14 -15.38 -7.89
CA TYR A 33 -0.72 -15.37 -8.21
C TYR A 33 -0.39 -16.36 -9.32
N TYR A 34 -0.98 -17.56 -9.27
CA TYR A 34 -0.80 -18.56 -10.32
C TYR A 34 -1.31 -18.06 -11.67
N GLN A 35 -2.46 -17.38 -11.70
CA GLN A 35 -2.98 -16.72 -12.90
C GLN A 35 -2.04 -15.60 -13.37
N TYR A 36 -1.57 -14.73 -12.46
CA TYR A 36 -0.61 -13.68 -12.79
C TYR A 36 0.69 -14.24 -13.41
N GLN A 37 1.16 -15.40 -12.94
CA GLN A 37 2.37 -16.03 -13.48
C GLN A 37 2.18 -16.77 -14.80
N ASN A 38 1.00 -17.37 -15.03
CA ASN A 38 0.78 -18.31 -16.14
C ASN A 38 -0.14 -17.77 -17.24
N ASP A 39 -0.87 -16.70 -17.01
CA ASP A 39 -1.84 -16.16 -17.95
C ASP A 39 -1.23 -15.03 -18.79
N GLU A 40 -1.08 -15.26 -20.10
CA GLU A 40 -0.66 -14.22 -21.06
C GLU A 40 -1.62 -13.03 -21.09
N ALA A 41 -2.90 -13.21 -20.71
CA ALA A 41 -3.88 -12.14 -20.61
C ALA A 41 -3.66 -11.23 -19.38
N TRP A 42 -2.89 -11.68 -18.38
CA TRP A 42 -2.36 -10.84 -17.29
C TRP A 42 -1.04 -10.14 -17.67
N GLY A 43 -0.71 -10.16 -18.97
CA GLY A 43 0.34 -9.34 -19.56
C GLY A 43 1.75 -9.80 -19.24
N GLY A 44 1.93 -11.07 -18.84
CA GLY A 44 3.23 -11.72 -18.66
C GLY A 44 4.23 -10.94 -17.81
N GLN A 45 3.74 -10.02 -16.94
CA GLN A 45 4.43 -9.17 -15.94
C GLN A 45 3.75 -7.81 -15.67
N ASN A 46 2.61 -7.46 -16.29
CA ASN A 46 2.07 -6.09 -16.17
C ASN A 46 0.53 -6.03 -16.19
N MET A 47 -0.09 -5.63 -15.08
CA MET A 47 -1.53 -5.42 -14.98
C MET A 47 -1.90 -3.96 -15.31
N ASP A 48 -2.53 -3.71 -16.46
CA ASP A 48 -3.01 -2.36 -16.81
C ASP A 48 -4.33 -1.98 -16.09
N GLU A 49 -4.70 -0.70 -16.14
CA GLU A 49 -5.90 -0.14 -15.45
C GLU A 49 -7.19 -0.88 -15.81
N LYS A 50 -7.34 -1.25 -17.10
CA LYS A 50 -8.57 -1.86 -17.60
C LYS A 50 -8.71 -3.30 -17.09
N LEU A 51 -7.62 -4.07 -17.16
CA LEU A 51 -7.59 -5.42 -16.64
C LEU A 51 -7.76 -5.44 -15.13
N PHE A 52 -7.11 -4.49 -14.43
CA PHE A 52 -7.26 -4.31 -12.99
C PHE A 52 -8.73 -4.14 -12.61
N PHE A 53 -9.43 -3.16 -13.21
CA PHE A 53 -10.84 -2.91 -12.90
C PHE A 53 -11.71 -4.16 -13.13
N GLN A 54 -11.52 -4.84 -14.26
CA GLN A 54 -12.28 -6.04 -14.59
C GLN A 54 -12.06 -7.17 -13.57
N LYS A 55 -10.81 -7.41 -13.17
CA LYS A 55 -10.47 -8.46 -12.21
C LYS A 55 -10.93 -8.12 -10.80
N TYR A 56 -10.78 -6.86 -10.41
CA TYR A 56 -11.21 -6.40 -9.10
C TYR A 56 -12.74 -6.48 -8.94
N ASP A 57 -13.51 -6.07 -9.95
CA ASP A 57 -14.97 -6.18 -9.98
C ASP A 57 -15.46 -7.65 -9.98
N GLN A 58 -14.73 -8.56 -10.61
CA GLN A 58 -15.02 -10.01 -10.54
C GLN A 58 -14.85 -10.59 -9.12
N MET A 59 -13.91 -10.03 -8.34
CA MET A 59 -13.62 -10.51 -6.99
C MET A 59 -14.57 -9.90 -5.96
N LEU A 60 -14.87 -8.61 -6.09
CA LEU A 60 -15.66 -7.83 -5.14
C LEU A 60 -16.73 -7.02 -5.90
N PRO A 61 -17.78 -7.69 -6.39
CA PRO A 61 -18.80 -7.04 -7.20
C PRO A 61 -19.59 -6.01 -6.39
N GLY A 62 -19.53 -4.76 -6.81
CA GLY A 62 -20.30 -3.65 -6.21
C GLY A 62 -19.70 -3.00 -4.96
N GLU A 63 -18.48 -3.37 -4.54
CA GLU A 63 -17.83 -2.76 -3.37
C GLU A 63 -17.19 -1.38 -3.66
N GLN A 64 -17.02 -1.00 -4.93
CA GLN A 64 -16.33 0.23 -5.33
C GLN A 64 -16.94 0.89 -6.58
N THR A 65 -16.83 2.20 -6.65
CA THR A 65 -17.05 2.97 -7.88
C THR A 65 -15.81 2.91 -8.78
N LYS A 66 -15.98 3.08 -10.10
CA LYS A 66 -14.83 3.18 -11.01
C LYS A 66 -13.86 4.30 -10.60
N ALA A 67 -14.37 5.41 -10.06
CA ALA A 67 -13.54 6.50 -9.58
C ALA A 67 -12.63 6.11 -8.39
N GLU A 68 -13.10 5.26 -7.48
CA GLU A 68 -12.29 4.73 -6.37
C GLU A 68 -11.25 3.74 -6.86
N SER A 69 -11.63 2.88 -7.82
CA SER A 69 -10.73 1.94 -8.47
C SER A 69 -9.59 2.66 -9.21
N ASP A 70 -9.92 3.69 -9.99
CA ASP A 70 -8.94 4.50 -10.72
C ASP A 70 -7.99 5.21 -9.74
N ARG A 71 -8.51 5.83 -8.66
CA ARG A 71 -7.67 6.47 -7.62
C ARG A 71 -6.70 5.49 -6.98
N ALA A 72 -7.19 4.31 -6.61
CA ALA A 72 -6.35 3.29 -5.97
C ALA A 72 -5.31 2.72 -6.94
N PHE A 73 -5.67 2.52 -8.20
CA PHE A 73 -4.72 2.11 -9.24
C PHE A 73 -3.54 3.10 -9.33
N TYR A 74 -3.83 4.39 -9.51
CA TYR A 74 -2.78 5.41 -9.66
C TYR A 74 -1.96 5.62 -8.39
N ALA A 75 -2.57 5.47 -7.21
CA ALA A 75 -1.86 5.58 -5.93
C ALA A 75 -0.84 4.42 -5.72
N PHE A 76 -1.07 3.28 -6.36
CA PHE A 76 -0.24 2.08 -6.17
C PHE A 76 0.70 1.78 -7.34
N ASP A 77 0.49 2.36 -8.52
CA ASP A 77 1.43 2.34 -9.67
C ASP A 77 2.69 3.17 -9.37
N TYR A 78 3.64 2.59 -8.62
CA TYR A 78 4.80 3.30 -8.06
C TYR A 78 5.69 3.92 -9.14
N ASN A 79 5.92 3.17 -10.21
CA ASN A 79 6.81 3.56 -11.29
C ASN A 79 6.09 4.43 -12.35
N LYS A 80 4.81 4.73 -12.14
CA LYS A 80 3.94 5.44 -13.10
C LYS A 80 4.00 4.80 -14.49
N SER A 81 4.09 3.47 -14.53
CA SER A 81 4.20 2.73 -15.78
C SER A 81 2.84 2.53 -16.45
N GLY A 82 1.75 2.93 -15.78
CA GLY A 82 0.39 2.61 -16.16
C GLY A 82 0.05 1.15 -15.91
N LYS A 83 0.86 0.45 -15.09
CA LYS A 83 0.79 -0.99 -14.85
C LYS A 83 1.15 -1.32 -13.40
N LEU A 84 0.38 -2.19 -12.77
CA LEU A 84 0.65 -2.70 -11.43
C LEU A 84 1.45 -3.99 -11.49
N SER A 85 2.45 -4.11 -10.61
CA SER A 85 3.00 -5.40 -10.20
C SER A 85 1.95 -6.18 -9.39
N PHE A 86 2.17 -7.49 -9.21
CA PHE A 86 1.27 -8.30 -8.38
C PHE A 86 1.19 -7.78 -6.94
N GLU A 87 2.29 -7.30 -6.38
CA GLU A 87 2.34 -6.76 -5.02
C GLU A 87 1.63 -5.42 -4.90
N GLU A 88 1.74 -4.56 -5.91
CA GLU A 88 0.97 -3.31 -5.99
C GLU A 88 -0.51 -3.62 -6.11
N PHE A 89 -0.89 -4.61 -6.92
CA PHE A 89 -2.26 -5.10 -7.03
C PHE A 89 -2.81 -5.59 -5.69
N VAL A 90 -2.08 -6.44 -4.96
CA VAL A 90 -2.50 -6.91 -3.63
C VAL A 90 -2.67 -5.73 -2.67
N GLY A 91 -1.79 -4.73 -2.74
CA GLY A 91 -1.92 -3.49 -1.96
C GLY A 91 -3.22 -2.73 -2.25
N VAL A 92 -3.61 -2.64 -3.53
CA VAL A 92 -4.89 -2.04 -3.93
C VAL A 92 -6.08 -2.84 -3.41
N VAL A 93 -6.03 -4.17 -3.48
CA VAL A 93 -7.10 -5.02 -2.93
C VAL A 93 -7.25 -4.78 -1.43
N VAL A 94 -6.14 -4.68 -0.68
CA VAL A 94 -6.18 -4.43 0.76
C VAL A 94 -6.74 -3.05 1.10
N ILE A 95 -6.35 -1.99 0.39
CA ILE A 95 -6.83 -0.64 0.73
C ILE A 95 -8.30 -0.44 0.40
N LEU A 96 -8.77 -1.05 -0.68
CA LEU A 96 -10.16 -0.95 -1.14
C LEU A 96 -11.11 -1.90 -0.38
N ASN A 97 -10.60 -2.99 0.21
CA ASN A 97 -11.45 -3.94 0.93
C ASN A 97 -12.03 -3.34 2.21
N ASN A 98 -13.35 -3.32 2.32
CA ASN A 98 -14.04 -2.70 3.46
C ASN A 98 -14.15 -3.58 4.73
N GLY A 99 -13.61 -4.80 4.71
CA GLY A 99 -13.67 -5.73 5.83
C GLY A 99 -12.77 -5.39 7.02
N SER A 100 -11.85 -4.43 6.90
CA SER A 100 -10.90 -4.05 7.95
C SER A 100 -10.89 -2.55 8.23
N THR A 101 -10.42 -2.16 9.42
CA THR A 101 -10.27 -0.73 9.75
C THR A 101 -9.25 -0.07 8.84
N THR A 102 -9.42 1.22 8.57
CA THR A 102 -8.44 1.99 7.79
C THR A 102 -7.03 1.87 8.36
N LEU A 103 -6.90 1.85 9.69
CA LEU A 103 -5.61 1.71 10.36
C LEU A 103 -4.97 0.34 10.08
N ASP A 104 -5.75 -0.74 10.03
CA ASP A 104 -5.23 -2.06 9.67
C ASP A 104 -4.68 -2.06 8.25
N ARG A 105 -5.43 -1.47 7.31
CA ARG A 105 -5.02 -1.34 5.89
C ARG A 105 -3.70 -0.58 5.76
N ILE A 106 -3.57 0.55 6.45
CA ILE A 106 -2.32 1.34 6.48
C ILE A 106 -1.17 0.55 7.09
N THR A 107 -1.44 -0.19 8.17
CA THR A 107 -0.44 -1.06 8.82
C THR A 107 0.05 -2.13 7.86
N TYR A 108 -0.82 -2.72 7.04
CA TYR A 108 -0.39 -3.68 6.02
C TYR A 108 0.50 -3.04 4.97
N LEU A 109 0.17 -1.84 4.49
CA LEU A 109 1.03 -1.14 3.54
C LEU A 109 2.42 -0.95 4.13
N ILE A 110 2.52 -0.42 5.34
CA ILE A 110 3.80 -0.21 6.03
C ILE A 110 4.61 -1.51 6.12
N ASP A 111 3.97 -2.61 6.48
CA ASP A 111 4.62 -3.89 6.71
C ASP A 111 5.04 -4.58 5.40
N GLN A 112 4.23 -4.46 4.34
CA GLN A 112 4.48 -5.06 3.02
C GLN A 112 5.72 -4.47 2.33
N TYR A 113 5.99 -3.18 2.54
CA TYR A 113 7.13 -2.49 1.93
C TYR A 113 8.39 -2.50 2.81
N ASN A 114 8.34 -3.07 4.04
CA ASN A 114 9.51 -3.18 4.93
C ASN A 114 9.95 -4.65 5.12
N PRO A 115 10.92 -5.13 4.31
CA PRO A 115 11.33 -6.53 4.30
C PRO A 115 12.15 -7.00 5.51
N THR A 116 12.64 -6.11 6.36
CA THR A 116 13.49 -6.46 7.52
C THR A 116 12.66 -6.63 8.79
N LYS A 117 12.18 -7.84 9.02
CA LYS A 117 11.29 -8.24 10.13
C LYS A 117 11.90 -8.15 11.55
N THR A 118 13.17 -7.80 11.72
CA THR A 118 13.87 -8.00 13.00
C THR A 118 14.10 -6.75 13.85
N ASN A 119 13.95 -5.52 13.33
CA ASN A 119 13.92 -4.28 14.12
C ASN A 119 13.09 -3.23 13.35
N TYR A 120 11.82 -3.09 13.71
CA TYR A 120 10.71 -2.42 13.00
C TYR A 120 10.84 -0.89 12.84
N GLN A 121 11.96 -0.43 12.29
CA GLN A 121 12.21 0.97 12.01
C GLN A 121 11.83 1.33 10.58
N ILE A 122 11.05 2.39 10.44
CA ILE A 122 10.62 2.98 9.17
C ILE A 122 11.61 4.10 8.86
N GLY A 123 12.33 3.96 7.75
CA GLY A 123 13.23 5.01 7.27
C GLY A 123 12.48 6.14 6.56
N LYS A 124 13.06 7.34 6.61
CA LYS A 124 12.53 8.56 6.00
C LYS A 124 12.03 8.44 4.57
N ASP A 125 12.82 7.88 3.67
CA ASP A 125 12.44 7.81 2.25
C ASP A 125 11.21 6.92 2.07
N PHE A 126 11.15 5.81 2.81
CA PHE A 126 10.01 4.91 2.78
C PHE A 126 8.76 5.53 3.42
N GLY A 127 8.90 6.13 4.61
CA GLY A 127 7.78 6.76 5.30
C GLY A 127 7.15 7.92 4.52
N LYS A 128 7.96 8.67 3.75
CA LYS A 128 7.44 9.70 2.83
C LYS A 128 6.63 9.10 1.68
N VAL A 129 7.07 7.98 1.11
CA VAL A 129 6.30 7.28 0.07
C VAL A 129 4.95 6.82 0.60
N VAL A 130 4.89 6.32 1.83
CA VAL A 130 3.62 5.95 2.46
C VAL A 130 2.71 7.18 2.63
N PHE A 131 3.22 8.33 3.11
CA PHE A 131 2.41 9.56 3.20
C PHE A 131 1.90 10.04 1.85
N ASP A 132 2.75 10.03 0.82
CA ASP A 132 2.35 10.41 -0.54
C ASP A 132 1.20 9.54 -1.06
N ARG A 133 1.25 8.23 -0.80
CA ARG A 133 0.19 7.29 -1.18
C ARG A 133 -1.11 7.52 -0.44
N LEU A 134 -1.04 7.74 0.88
CA LEU A 134 -2.22 8.09 1.66
C LEU A 134 -2.84 9.38 1.12
N ASN A 135 -2.00 10.36 0.76
CA ASN A 135 -2.47 11.61 0.20
C ASN A 135 -3.17 11.41 -1.15
N GLN A 136 -2.58 10.65 -2.06
CA GLN A 136 -3.18 10.34 -3.36
C GLN A 136 -4.48 9.54 -3.21
N TYR A 137 -4.49 8.55 -2.33
CA TYR A 137 -5.65 7.69 -2.09
C TYR A 137 -6.84 8.47 -1.51
N TYR A 138 -6.61 9.28 -0.47
CA TYR A 138 -7.65 10.09 0.16
C TYR A 138 -7.91 11.44 -0.54
N GLY A 139 -7.19 11.74 -1.62
CA GLY A 139 -7.29 13.02 -2.33
C GLY A 139 -6.83 14.24 -1.51
N ILE A 140 -5.88 14.04 -0.59
CA ILE A 140 -5.31 15.07 0.27
C ILE A 140 -4.23 15.83 -0.52
N ASN A 141 -4.54 17.04 -0.99
CA ASN A 141 -3.62 17.82 -1.83
C ASN A 141 -2.77 18.84 -1.07
N ASN A 142 -3.02 19.02 0.24
CA ASN A 142 -2.45 20.09 1.06
C ASN A 142 -1.42 19.60 2.10
N LEU A 143 -1.00 18.33 2.01
CA LEU A 143 0.04 17.76 2.87
C LEU A 143 1.25 17.38 2.02
N ASP A 144 2.39 18.00 2.32
CA ASP A 144 3.66 17.61 1.71
C ASP A 144 4.29 16.47 2.53
N PRO A 145 4.57 15.30 1.93
CA PRO A 145 5.15 14.16 2.64
C PRO A 145 6.46 14.46 3.38
N SER A 146 7.28 15.39 2.87
CA SER A 146 8.53 15.77 3.54
C SER A 146 8.29 16.55 4.81
N SER A 147 7.37 17.51 4.77
CA SER A 147 6.94 18.28 5.95
C SER A 147 6.26 17.39 6.99
N THR A 148 5.40 16.47 6.55
CA THR A 148 4.71 15.49 7.42
C THR A 148 5.71 14.59 8.12
N TRP A 149 6.73 14.10 7.41
CA TRP A 149 7.82 13.33 8.02
C TRP A 149 8.58 14.14 9.08
N SER A 150 8.91 15.40 8.80
CA SER A 150 9.56 16.27 9.77
C SER A 150 8.73 16.50 11.03
N GLN A 151 7.41 16.62 10.90
CA GLN A 151 6.49 16.72 12.04
C GLN A 151 6.51 15.44 12.88
N LEU A 152 6.42 14.27 12.23
CA LEU A 152 6.51 12.98 12.89
C LEU A 152 7.82 12.83 13.68
N VAL A 153 8.98 13.11 13.07
CA VAL A 153 10.27 13.03 13.77
C VAL A 153 10.33 14.02 14.94
N ALA A 154 9.75 15.22 14.80
CA ALA A 154 9.67 16.18 15.91
C ALA A 154 8.87 15.63 17.11
N THR A 155 7.91 14.72 16.90
CA THR A 155 7.17 14.08 18.00
C THR A 155 7.96 13.01 18.74
N THR A 156 8.99 12.42 18.14
CA THR A 156 9.78 11.37 18.80
C THR A 156 10.82 11.94 19.77
N GLY A 157 11.19 13.22 19.62
CA GLY A 157 12.23 13.86 20.42
C GLY A 157 13.65 13.37 20.10
N GLU A 158 13.81 12.56 19.06
CA GLU A 158 15.07 11.95 18.65
C GLU A 158 15.55 12.55 17.33
N ASN A 159 16.86 12.81 17.19
CA ASN A 159 17.46 13.21 15.93
C ASN A 159 17.76 11.96 15.09
N THR A 160 16.70 11.31 14.62
CA THR A 160 16.74 10.06 13.88
C THR A 160 16.07 10.21 12.52
N ASP A 161 16.66 9.60 11.49
CA ASP A 161 16.03 9.44 10.17
C ASP A 161 15.13 8.20 10.10
N GLN A 162 14.86 7.57 11.25
CA GLN A 162 14.05 6.37 11.38
C GLN A 162 13.12 6.44 12.58
N VAL A 163 11.88 5.97 12.44
CA VAL A 163 10.90 5.89 13.55
C VAL A 163 10.39 4.47 13.72
N SER A 164 9.90 4.12 14.91
CA SER A 164 9.23 2.83 15.09
C SER A 164 7.87 2.80 14.39
N ARG A 165 7.39 1.60 14.04
CA ARG A 165 6.02 1.43 13.49
C ARG A 165 4.97 2.06 14.39
N ASP A 166 5.06 1.83 15.69
CA ASP A 166 4.04 2.29 16.63
C ASP A 166 4.03 3.83 16.70
N GLN A 167 5.19 4.49 16.63
CA GLN A 167 5.28 5.95 16.51
C GLN A 167 4.64 6.45 15.20
N TYR A 168 4.92 5.79 14.08
CA TYR A 168 4.37 6.16 12.78
C TYR A 168 2.84 6.01 12.72
N LEU A 169 2.31 4.88 13.21
CA LEU A 169 0.88 4.61 13.29
C LEU A 169 0.18 5.54 14.27
N ALA A 170 0.77 5.77 15.45
CA ALA A 170 0.22 6.71 16.43
C ALA A 170 0.13 8.12 15.87
N PHE A 171 1.16 8.57 15.13
CA PHE A 171 1.13 9.86 14.45
C PHE A 171 -0.01 9.92 13.44
N ILE A 172 -0.14 8.92 12.57
CA ILE A 172 -1.21 8.86 11.56
C ILE A 172 -2.59 8.89 12.22
N ALA A 173 -2.81 8.09 13.26
CA ALA A 173 -4.09 7.99 13.95
C ALA A 173 -4.52 9.30 14.63
N HIS A 174 -3.57 10.14 15.06
CA HIS A 174 -3.85 11.41 15.75
C HIS A 174 -3.61 12.65 14.87
N HIS A 175 -3.11 12.47 13.65
CA HIS A 175 -2.84 13.59 12.76
C HIS A 175 -4.16 14.27 12.35
N PRO A 176 -4.28 15.61 12.44
CA PRO A 176 -5.55 16.31 12.21
C PRO A 176 -6.21 16.04 10.86
N VAL A 177 -5.42 15.72 9.83
CA VAL A 177 -5.96 15.39 8.51
C VAL A 177 -6.22 13.89 8.38
N TYR A 178 -5.25 13.03 8.68
CA TYR A 178 -5.39 11.59 8.46
C TYR A 178 -6.48 10.99 9.34
N SER A 179 -6.60 11.44 10.59
CA SER A 179 -7.63 10.96 11.53
C SER A 179 -9.05 11.13 11.01
N THR A 180 -9.32 12.08 10.11
CA THR A 180 -10.65 12.26 9.48
C THR A 180 -11.02 11.16 8.49
N TYR A 181 -10.02 10.43 7.98
CA TYR A 181 -10.19 9.32 7.02
C TYR A 181 -10.00 7.95 7.66
N ILE A 182 -9.52 7.89 8.92
CA ILE A 182 -9.19 6.65 9.62
C ILE A 182 -10.33 6.16 10.53
N GLN A 183 -11.37 6.98 10.76
CA GLN A 183 -12.58 6.61 11.51
C GLN A 183 -13.35 5.49 10.83
#